data_AF-A0A1F9C820-F1
#
_entry.id   AF-A0A1F9C820-F1
#
_cell.length_a   1.000
_cell.length_b   1.000
_cell.length_c   1.000
_cell.angle_alpha   90.00
_cell.angle_beta   90.00
_cell.angle_gamma   90.00
#
_symmetry.space_group_name_H-M   'P 1'
#
loop_
_entity.id
_entity.type
_entity.pdbx_description
1 polymer ?
#
loop_
_entity_poly.entity_id
_entity_poly.type
_entity_poly.pdbx_seq_one_letter_code
_entity_poly.pdbx_strand_id
1 'polypeptide(L)'
;MVIYVVFCKDFEHRKGELMGMLVERRNDMRGQTQWESGLKWARLAFGHLVKDKKDIFVFPKEMEINDDQGLLVEKGIFGKEEYLKIMNMIDQEIKKERKGN
;
A
#
# COMPACT_ATOMS: atom_id res chain seq x y z
N MET A 1 -6.69 -11.44 9.04
CA MET A 1 -5.81 -10.26 9.27
C MET A 1 -5.23 -9.89 7.94
N VAL A 2 -5.41 -8.64 7.51
CA VAL A 2 -4.88 -8.13 6.24
C VAL A 2 -3.90 -7.01 6.54
N ILE A 3 -2.68 -7.12 6.02
CA ILE A 3 -1.70 -6.03 6.10
C ILE A 3 -1.79 -5.19 4.82
N TYR A 4 -2.04 -3.89 4.94
CA TYR A 4 -2.00 -2.96 3.83
C TYR A 4 -0.71 -2.15 3.88
N VAL A 5 -0.03 -2.04 2.75
CA VAL A 5 1.04 -1.06 2.57
C VAL A 5 0.43 0.21 1.98
N VAL A 6 0.75 1.36 2.57
CA VAL A 6 0.15 2.66 2.23
C VAL A 6 1.18 3.56 1.57
N PHE A 7 0.81 4.18 0.46
CA PHE A 7 1.65 5.08 -0.32
C PHE A 7 0.96 6.41 -0.55
N CYS A 8 1.75 7.47 -0.67
CA CYS A 8 1.35 8.74 -1.24
C CYS A 8 1.96 8.85 -2.63
N LYS A 9 1.18 9.24 -3.64
CA LYS A 9 1.68 9.57 -4.97
C LYS A 9 1.13 10.95 -5.32
N ASP A 10 2.01 11.93 -5.47
CA ASP A 10 1.60 13.27 -5.85
C ASP A 10 0.92 13.29 -7.23
N PHE A 11 0.15 14.35 -7.50
CA PHE A 11 -0.60 14.54 -8.73
C PHE A 11 0.26 14.49 -10.01
N GLU A 12 1.59 14.62 -9.88
CA GLU A 12 2.54 14.47 -11.00
C GLU A 12 2.88 13.01 -11.33
N HIS A 13 2.35 12.03 -10.58
CA HIS A 13 2.40 10.60 -10.84
C HIS A 13 3.81 10.00 -11.08
N ARG A 14 4.88 10.66 -10.61
CA ARG A 14 6.26 10.28 -10.94
C ARG A 14 6.94 9.39 -9.91
N LYS A 15 6.53 9.43 -8.63
CA LYS A 15 7.12 8.57 -7.58
C LYS A 15 6.17 8.38 -6.40
N GLY A 16 5.88 7.14 -6.03
CA GLY A 16 5.18 6.78 -4.80
C GLY A 16 6.11 6.81 -3.58
N GLU A 17 5.72 7.51 -2.53
CA GLU A 17 6.38 7.52 -1.23
C GLU A 17 5.66 6.60 -0.26
N LEU A 18 6.41 5.72 0.41
CA LEU A 18 5.87 4.84 1.45
C LEU A 18 5.47 5.67 2.67
N MET A 19 4.18 5.63 3.02
CA MET A 19 3.66 6.34 4.21
C MET A 19 3.68 5.47 5.46
N GLY A 20 3.54 4.15 5.31
CA GLY A 20 3.48 3.21 6.41
C GLY A 20 2.67 1.96 6.09
N MET A 21 2.30 1.22 7.12
CA MET A 21 1.48 0.01 7.01
C MET A 21 0.25 0.09 7.91
N LEU A 22 -0.85 -0.54 7.49
CA LEU A 22 -2.06 -0.74 8.28
C LEU A 22 -2.32 -2.22 8.48
N VAL A 23 -2.73 -2.57 9.69
CA VAL A 23 -3.14 -3.93 10.00
C VAL A 23 -4.63 -3.94 10.25
N GLU A 24 -5.40 -4.49 9.31
CA GLU A 24 -6.81 -4.77 9.51
C GLU A 24 -6.98 -6.15 10.16
N ARG A 25 -7.40 -6.14 11.43
CA ARG A 25 -7.60 -7.36 12.22
C ARG A 25 -8.96 -8.03 11.97
N ARG A 26 -9.89 -7.33 11.34
CA ARG A 26 -11.24 -7.85 11.06
C ARG A 26 -11.20 -8.84 9.90
N ASN A 27 -12.05 -9.85 9.97
CA ASN A 27 -12.22 -10.83 8.90
C ASN A 27 -13.50 -10.56 8.07
N ASP A 28 -14.41 -9.70 8.54
CA ASP A 28 -15.61 -9.29 7.82
C ASP A 28 -15.39 -7.96 7.08
N MET A 29 -15.31 -8.00 5.75
CA MET A 29 -15.18 -6.76 4.96
C MET A 29 -16.50 -6.01 4.78
N ARG A 30 -17.60 -6.50 5.39
CA ARG A 30 -18.96 -5.91 5.33
C ARG A 30 -19.42 -5.58 3.91
N GLY A 31 -19.12 -6.46 2.96
CA GLY A 31 -19.45 -6.28 1.54
C GLY A 31 -18.49 -5.40 0.75
N GLN A 32 -17.41 -4.88 1.35
CA GLN A 32 -16.33 -4.21 0.62
C GLN A 32 -15.30 -5.23 0.11
N THR A 33 -14.62 -4.88 -0.97
CA THR A 33 -13.37 -5.54 -1.37
C THR A 33 -12.25 -5.17 -0.40
N GLN A 34 -11.18 -5.98 -0.37
CA GLN A 34 -10.00 -5.68 0.44
C GLN A 34 -9.42 -4.30 0.11
N TRP A 35 -9.46 -3.92 -1.16
CA TRP A 35 -9.00 -2.61 -1.65
C TRP A 35 -9.81 -1.45 -1.12
N GLU A 36 -11.14 -1.54 -1.19
CA GLU A 36 -12.03 -0.49 -0.70
C GLU A 36 -11.89 -0.29 0.81
N SER A 37 -11.84 -1.40 1.56
CA SER A 37 -11.61 -1.34 3.02
C SER A 37 -10.26 -0.71 3.35
N GLY A 38 -9.18 -1.19 2.70
CA GLY A 38 -7.84 -0.67 2.89
C GLY A 38 -7.75 0.83 2.57
N LEU A 39 -8.34 1.27 1.46
CA LEU A 39 -8.28 2.67 1.02
C LEU A 39 -9.04 3.57 1.99
N LYS A 40 -10.20 3.12 2.46
CA LYS A 40 -10.97 3.82 3.49
C LYS A 40 -10.15 4.01 4.76
N TRP A 41 -9.52 2.95 5.27
CA TRP A 41 -8.71 3.02 6.48
C TRP A 41 -7.45 3.88 6.31
N ALA A 42 -6.77 3.77 5.17
CA ALA A 42 -5.61 4.61 4.88
C ALA A 42 -5.93 6.09 4.80
N ARG A 43 -7.05 6.46 4.18
CA ARG A 43 -7.49 7.87 4.14
C ARG A 43 -7.86 8.41 5.52
N LEU A 44 -8.33 7.55 6.42
CA LEU A 44 -8.61 7.93 7.80
C LEU A 44 -7.31 8.10 8.61
N ALA A 45 -6.39 7.15 8.48
CA ALA A 45 -5.14 7.13 9.26
C ALA A 45 -4.10 8.14 8.75
N PHE A 46 -3.89 8.23 7.43
CA PHE A 46 -2.82 9.02 6.81
C PHE A 46 -3.31 10.27 6.10
N GLY A 47 -4.62 10.47 5.97
CA GLY A 47 -5.19 11.60 5.22
C GLY A 47 -4.83 12.99 5.76
N HIS A 48 -4.32 13.09 6.98
CA HIS A 48 -3.83 14.33 7.57
C HIS A 48 -2.37 14.66 7.20
N LEU A 49 -1.63 13.70 6.63
CA LEU A 49 -0.23 13.84 6.22
C LEU A 49 -0.08 14.25 4.75
N VAL A 50 -1.19 14.29 3.99
CA VAL A 50 -1.19 14.60 2.56
C VAL A 50 -2.07 15.81 2.27
N LYS A 51 -1.79 16.49 1.16
CA LYS A 51 -2.57 17.64 0.70
C LYS A 51 -3.94 17.22 0.18
N ASP A 52 -4.01 16.13 -0.59
CA ASP A 52 -5.27 15.52 -1.05
C ASP A 52 -5.31 14.03 -0.66
N LYS A 53 -6.42 13.58 -0.05
CA LYS A 53 -6.64 12.18 0.32
C LYS A 53 -6.77 11.25 -0.89
N LYS A 54 -6.95 11.80 -2.10
CA LYS A 54 -6.92 11.05 -3.36
C LYS A 54 -5.51 10.58 -3.73
N ASP A 55 -4.49 11.24 -3.19
CA ASP A 55 -3.08 10.88 -3.41
C ASP A 55 -2.66 9.64 -2.61
N ILE A 56 -3.54 9.14 -1.72
CA ILE A 56 -3.29 7.94 -0.93
C ILE A 56 -3.71 6.69 -1.71
N PHE A 57 -2.77 5.75 -1.82
CA PHE A 57 -2.94 4.43 -2.41
C PHE A 57 -2.61 3.35 -1.38
N VAL A 58 -3.22 2.18 -1.54
CA VAL A 58 -3.02 1.03 -0.64
C VAL A 58 -2.86 -0.25 -1.42
N PHE A 59 -2.11 -1.21 -0.88
CA PHE A 59 -2.01 -2.56 -1.45
C PHE A 59 -2.04 -3.58 -0.31
N PRO A 60 -2.93 -4.59 -0.36
CA PRO A 60 -2.88 -5.70 0.58
C PRO A 60 -1.61 -6.51 0.31
N LYS A 61 -0.74 -6.61 1.31
CA LYS A 61 0.55 -7.30 1.25
C LYS A 61 0.39 -8.78 0.91
N GLU A 62 -0.67 -9.42 1.40
CA GLU A 62 -0.98 -10.84 1.19
C GLU A 62 -1.31 -11.19 -0.27
N MET A 63 -1.52 -10.19 -1.16
CA MET A 63 -1.44 -10.40 -2.61
C MET A 63 0.02 -10.60 -3.05
N GLU A 64 0.75 -11.49 -2.37
CA GLU A 64 2.13 -11.81 -2.72
C GLU A 64 2.17 -12.47 -4.11
N ILE A 65 2.52 -11.64 -5.10
CA ILE A 65 3.70 -11.79 -5.98
C ILE A 65 3.72 -12.96 -6.98
N ASN A 66 2.80 -13.92 -6.92
CA ASN A 66 2.82 -15.05 -7.85
C ASN A 66 2.08 -14.80 -9.18
N ASP A 67 1.10 -13.88 -9.24
CA ASP A 67 0.37 -13.56 -10.49
C ASP A 67 0.26 -12.05 -10.81
N ASP A 68 0.41 -11.16 -9.82
CA ASP A 68 0.03 -9.74 -9.95
C ASP A 68 1.19 -8.74 -10.07
N GLN A 69 2.42 -9.20 -10.38
CA GLN A 69 3.45 -8.26 -10.90
C GLN A 69 2.91 -7.46 -12.11
N GLY A 70 1.95 -8.05 -12.83
CA GLY A 70 1.17 -7.41 -13.89
C GLY A 70 0.29 -6.29 -13.37
N LEU A 71 -0.62 -6.52 -12.42
CA LEU A 71 -1.76 -5.64 -12.17
C LEU A 71 -1.41 -4.16 -11.86
N LEU A 72 -0.33 -3.90 -11.13
CA LEU A 72 0.09 -2.53 -10.75
C LEU A 72 0.84 -1.79 -11.86
N VAL A 73 1.58 -2.55 -12.67
CA VAL A 73 2.26 -2.07 -13.87
C VAL A 73 1.25 -1.92 -15.01
N GLU A 74 0.35 -2.89 -15.19
CA GLU A 74 -0.75 -2.94 -16.16
C GLU A 74 -1.77 -1.82 -15.93
N LYS A 75 -2.11 -1.52 -14.67
CA LYS A 75 -2.97 -0.37 -14.34
C LYS A 75 -2.23 0.96 -14.39
N GLY A 76 -0.94 0.97 -14.75
CA GLY A 76 -0.12 2.18 -14.88
C GLY A 76 0.10 2.93 -13.57
N ILE A 77 -0.15 2.28 -12.42
CA ILE A 77 -0.06 2.91 -11.11
C ILE A 77 1.42 3.11 -10.75
N PHE A 78 2.26 2.12 -11.06
CA PHE A 78 3.71 2.20 -10.88
C PHE A 78 4.46 1.71 -12.12
N GLY A 79 5.60 2.33 -12.41
CA GLY A 79 6.56 1.73 -13.34
C GLY A 79 7.14 0.45 -12.74
N LYS A 80 7.57 -0.51 -13.58
CA LYS A 80 8.17 -1.78 -13.12
C LYS A 80 9.34 -1.56 -12.15
N GLU A 81 10.22 -0.61 -12.45
CA GLU A 81 11.35 -0.28 -11.57
C GLU A 81 10.94 0.37 -10.25
N GLU A 82 9.90 1.20 -10.27
CA GLU A 82 9.34 1.87 -9.10
C GLU A 82 8.73 0.84 -8.15
N TYR A 83 7.94 -0.09 -8.70
CA TYR A 83 7.37 -1.21 -7.97
C TYR A 83 8.44 -2.07 -7.29
N LEU A 84 9.51 -2.43 -8.00
CA LEU A 84 10.61 -3.22 -7.43
C LEU A 84 11.34 -2.49 -6.29
N LYS A 85 11.51 -1.16 -6.40
CA LYS A 85 12.10 -0.34 -5.33
C LYS A 85 11.19 -0.33 -4.10
N ILE A 86 9.89 -0.14 -4.30
CA ILE A 86 8.88 -0.14 -3.25
C ILE A 86 8.86 -1.49 -2.51
N MET A 87 8.85 -2.61 -3.23
CA MET A 87 8.86 -3.94 -2.62
C MET A 87 10.12 -4.20 -1.79
N ASN A 88 11.28 -3.80 -2.29
CA ASN A 88 12.51 -3.86 -1.51
C ASN A 88 12.44 -2.99 -0.24
N MET A 89 11.84 -1.79 -0.30
CA MET A 89 11.66 -0.94 0.89
C MET A 89 10.76 -1.60 1.93
N ILE A 90 9.64 -2.19 1.51
CA ILE A 90 8.71 -2.92 2.38
C ILE A 90 9.45 -4.06 3.11
N ASP A 91 10.18 -4.89 2.37
CA ASP A 91 10.93 -6.02 2.92
C ASP A 91 11.97 -5.59 3.96
N GLN A 92 12.64 -4.47 3.72
CA GLN A 92 13.60 -3.91 4.67
C GLN A 92 12.91 -3.38 5.93
N GLU A 93 11.77 -2.71 5.79
CA GLU A 93 11.04 -2.17 6.94
C GLU A 93 10.51 -3.29 7.84
N ILE A 94 9.98 -4.37 7.25
CA ILE A 94 9.57 -5.58 8.00
C ILE A 94 10.76 -6.22 8.71
N LYS A 95 11.92 -6.30 8.04
CA LYS A 95 13.14 -6.84 8.65
C LYS A 95 13.60 -6.00 9.84
N LYS A 96 13.41 -4.67 9.82
CA LYS A 96 13.70 -3.80 10.96
C LYS A 96 12.72 -4.03 12.11
N GLU A 97 11.41 -4.07 11.84
CA GLU A 97 10.40 -4.33 12.87
C GLU A 97 10.60 -5.70 13.55
N ARG A 98 11.05 -6.71 12.80
CA ARG A 98 11.40 -8.03 13.36
C ARG A 98 12.69 -8.08 14.16
N LYS A 99 13.61 -7.13 13.97
CA LYS A 99 14.89 -7.06 14.70
C LYS A 99 14.84 -6.13 15.93
N GLY A 100 13.80 -5.31 16.05
CA GLY A 100 13.58 -4.39 17.16
C GLY A 100 12.76 -4.97 18.33
N ASN A 101 12.41 -6.26 18.28
CA ASN A 101 11.72 -7.01 19.34
C ASN A 101 12.62 -8.08 19.94
#